data_AF-A0AAU3H835-F1
#
_entry.id   AF-A0AAU3H835-F1
#
_cell.length_a   1.000
_cell.length_b   1.000
_cell.length_c   1.000
_cell.angle_alpha   90.00
_cell.angle_beta   90.00
_cell.angle_gamma   90.00
#
_symmetry.space_group_name_H-M   'P 1'
#
loop_
_entity.id
_entity.type
_entity.pdbx_description
1 polymer ?
#
loop_
_entity_poly.entity_id
_entity_poly.type
_entity_poly.pdbx_seq_one_letter_code
_entity_poly.pdbx_strand_id
1 'polypeptide(L)'
;MIEETGGPMSSEDLYRTAAMDAKTLQDRILTAAGPGVDVSDGRAPAQALADALLAVVQDYLAQTSDEHDVELFLEVNGRPPEDLAAWPVTILAGLVLRRTPAADRHAIGERAVQIAARRLRSASGA
;
A
#
# COMPACT_ATOMS: atom_id res chain seq x y z
N MET A 1 -13.23 -1.59 -37.13
CA MET A 1 -13.40 -1.23 -35.71
C MET A 1 -12.59 -2.26 -34.96
N ILE A 2 -11.36 -1.92 -34.59
CA ILE A 2 -10.45 -2.88 -33.93
C ILE A 2 -10.76 -2.72 -32.44
N GLU A 3 -11.34 -3.76 -31.86
CA GLU A 3 -11.45 -3.89 -30.41
C GLU A 3 -10.03 -4.00 -29.86
N GLU A 4 -9.54 -2.93 -29.24
CA GLU A 4 -8.35 -2.98 -28.39
C GLU A 4 -8.74 -3.75 -27.11
N THR A 5 -8.83 -5.07 -27.23
CA THR A 5 -8.84 -5.96 -26.08
C THR A 5 -7.44 -5.89 -25.46
N GLY A 6 -7.23 -4.93 -24.55
CA GLY A 6 -6.11 -4.92 -23.64
C GLY A 6 -6.07 -6.27 -22.93
N GLY A 7 -5.06 -7.09 -23.24
CA GLY A 7 -4.89 -8.40 -22.63
C GLY A 7 -4.81 -8.30 -21.11
N PRO A 8 -5.09 -9.40 -20.38
CA PRO A 8 -4.88 -9.43 -18.95
C PRO A 8 -3.43 -9.06 -18.65
N MET A 9 -3.23 -8.02 -17.83
CA MET A 9 -1.91 -7.57 -17.41
C MET A 9 -1.13 -8.75 -16.82
N SER A 10 0.09 -8.97 -17.31
CA SER A 10 0.96 -10.02 -16.78
C SER A 10 1.19 -9.78 -15.28
N SER A 11 1.34 -10.85 -14.51
CA SER A 11 1.71 -10.74 -13.09
C SER A 11 2.97 -9.90 -12.93
N GLU A 12 3.94 -10.01 -13.84
CA GLU A 12 5.15 -9.19 -13.79
C GLU A 12 4.85 -7.69 -13.93
N ASP A 13 3.98 -7.31 -14.87
CA ASP A 13 3.59 -5.91 -15.09
C ASP A 13 2.77 -5.36 -13.92
N LEU A 14 1.94 -6.21 -13.32
CA LEU A 14 1.19 -5.88 -12.11
C LEU A 14 2.14 -5.53 -10.95
N TYR A 15 3.07 -6.43 -10.64
CA TYR A 15 4.02 -6.22 -9.54
C TYR A 15 4.97 -5.06 -9.83
N ARG A 16 5.36 -4.85 -11.10
CA ARG A 16 6.13 -3.67 -11.51
C ARG A 16 5.35 -2.37 -11.27
N THR A 17 4.08 -2.34 -11.62
CA THR A 17 3.20 -1.16 -11.39
C THR A 17 3.03 -0.91 -9.90
N ALA A 18 2.72 -1.95 -9.12
CA ALA A 18 2.61 -1.85 -7.67
C ALA A 18 3.91 -1.36 -7.01
N ALA A 19 5.08 -1.73 -7.55
CA ALA A 19 6.37 -1.26 -7.05
C ALA A 19 6.58 0.25 -7.34
N MET A 20 6.18 0.73 -8.51
CA MET A 20 6.22 2.17 -8.83
C MET A 20 5.26 2.97 -7.94
N ASP A 21 4.07 2.45 -7.70
CA ASP A 21 3.09 3.06 -6.80
C ASP A 21 3.60 3.09 -5.37
N ALA A 22 4.12 1.96 -4.86
CA ALA A 22 4.69 1.87 -3.52
C ALA A 22 5.82 2.87 -3.33
N LYS A 23 6.71 3.03 -4.31
CA LYS A 23 7.78 4.02 -4.27
C LYS A 23 7.22 5.45 -4.23
N THR A 24 6.26 5.76 -5.09
CA THR A 24 5.61 7.07 -5.14
C THR A 24 4.94 7.41 -3.81
N LEU A 25 4.24 6.47 -3.19
CA LEU A 25 3.60 6.66 -1.89
C LEU A 25 4.64 6.85 -0.78
N GLN A 26 5.75 6.11 -0.79
CA GLN A 26 6.85 6.29 0.16
C GLN A 26 7.48 7.68 0.03
N ASP A 27 7.76 8.16 -1.18
CA ASP A 27 8.31 9.50 -1.41
C ASP A 27 7.36 10.59 -0.88
N ARG A 28 6.06 10.40 -1.05
CA ARG A 28 5.02 11.29 -0.52
C ARG A 28 4.93 11.25 1.00
N ILE A 29 5.10 10.08 1.62
CA ILE A 29 5.19 9.94 3.08
C ILE A 29 6.36 10.77 3.61
N LEU A 30 7.53 10.65 2.99
CA LEU A 30 8.73 11.39 3.42
C LEU A 30 8.56 12.89 3.28
N THR A 31 7.98 13.32 2.16
CA THR A 31 7.64 14.73 1.93
C THR A 31 6.66 15.25 2.98
N ALA A 32 5.63 14.47 3.30
CA ALA A 32 4.60 14.85 4.26
C ALA A 32 5.09 14.76 5.71
N ALA A 33 5.99 13.85 6.06
CA ALA A 33 6.47 13.67 7.42
C ALA A 33 7.36 14.86 7.87
N GLY A 34 8.11 15.45 6.94
CA GLY A 34 8.90 16.66 7.15
C GLY A 34 10.39 16.39 7.40
N PRO A 35 11.23 17.45 7.45
CA PRO A 35 12.66 17.31 7.68
C PRO A 35 12.93 16.80 9.10
N GLY A 36 13.74 15.74 9.24
CA GLY A 36 14.10 15.15 10.54
C GLY A 36 13.74 13.66 10.70
N VAL A 37 13.04 13.07 9.72
CA VAL A 37 12.85 11.61 9.68
C VAL A 37 14.13 10.95 9.16
N ASP A 38 14.71 10.03 9.93
CA ASP A 38 15.84 9.23 9.47
C ASP A 38 15.38 8.26 8.37
N VAL A 39 15.88 8.51 7.16
CA VAL A 39 15.54 7.80 5.93
C VAL A 39 16.63 6.85 5.48
N SER A 40 17.69 6.69 6.26
CA SER A 40 18.97 6.14 5.79
C SER A 40 18.87 4.75 5.13
N ASP A 41 17.86 3.95 5.47
CA ASP A 41 17.66 2.61 4.90
C ASP A 41 16.35 2.40 4.13
N GLY A 42 15.46 3.40 3.98
CA GLY A 42 14.16 3.25 3.29
C GLY A 42 13.17 2.24 3.91
N ARG A 43 13.61 1.46 4.90
CA ARG A 43 12.81 0.48 5.64
C ARG A 43 11.70 1.14 6.47
N ALA A 44 12.00 2.28 7.09
CA ALA A 44 11.03 3.02 7.90
C ALA A 44 9.79 3.48 7.10
N PRO A 45 9.93 4.15 5.93
CA PRO A 45 8.77 4.51 5.12
C PRO A 45 8.06 3.29 4.50
N ALA A 46 8.78 2.23 4.12
CA ALA A 46 8.16 1.01 3.62
C ALA A 46 7.29 0.31 4.69
N GLN A 47 7.83 0.13 5.89
CA GLN A 47 7.12 -0.42 7.05
C GLN A 47 5.90 0.45 7.40
N ALA A 48 6.09 1.76 7.54
CA ALA A 48 5.01 2.68 7.89
C ALA A 48 3.89 2.68 6.84
N LEU A 49 4.24 2.59 5.55
CA LEU A 49 3.27 2.47 4.47
C LEU A 49 2.51 1.14 4.55
N ALA A 50 3.20 0.01 4.75
CA ALA A 50 2.56 -1.29 4.85
C ALA A 50 1.56 -1.37 6.02
N ASP A 51 1.97 -0.93 7.22
CA ASP A 51 1.10 -0.89 8.39
C ASP A 51 -0.13 0.00 8.18
N ALA A 52 0.05 1.14 7.50
CA ALA A 52 -1.05 2.04 7.19
C ALA A 52 -1.98 1.45 6.12
N LEU A 53 -1.44 0.81 5.08
CA LEU A 53 -2.22 0.13 4.06
C LEU A 53 -3.05 -1.00 4.67
N LEU A 54 -2.48 -1.83 5.54
CA LEU A 54 -3.22 -2.91 6.20
C LEU A 54 -4.42 -2.37 6.97
N ALA A 55 -4.23 -1.34 7.79
CA ALA A 55 -5.31 -0.73 8.55
C ALA A 55 -6.40 -0.13 7.65
N VAL A 56 -6.02 0.61 6.61
CA VAL A 56 -6.98 1.26 5.71
C VAL A 56 -7.72 0.25 4.84
N VAL A 57 -7.06 -0.81 4.37
CA VAL A 57 -7.70 -1.87 3.60
C VAL A 57 -8.63 -2.70 4.46
N GLN A 58 -8.25 -2.99 5.71
CA GLN A 58 -9.14 -3.61 6.68
C GLN A 58 -10.41 -2.78 6.88
N ASP A 59 -10.28 -1.47 7.12
CA ASP A 59 -11.42 -0.56 7.27
C ASP A 59 -12.29 -0.54 6.00
N TYR A 60 -11.68 -0.55 4.81
CA TYR A 60 -12.37 -0.58 3.53
C TYR A 60 -13.17 -1.87 3.35
N LEU A 61 -12.53 -3.03 3.53
CA LEU A 61 -13.16 -4.33 3.36
C LEU A 61 -14.31 -4.55 4.37
N ALA A 62 -14.16 -4.08 5.60
CA ALA A 62 -15.24 -4.11 6.59
C ALA A 62 -16.47 -3.26 6.20
N GLN A 63 -16.31 -2.26 5.33
CA GLN A 63 -17.40 -1.41 4.84
C GLN A 63 -18.01 -1.90 3.52
N THR A 64 -17.20 -2.49 2.65
CA THR A 64 -17.61 -2.83 1.28
C THR A 64 -17.82 -4.32 1.05
N SER A 65 -17.42 -5.18 1.99
CA SER A 65 -17.54 -6.63 1.93
C SER A 65 -17.96 -7.22 3.29
N ASP A 66 -17.42 -8.37 3.67
CA ASP A 66 -17.69 -9.06 4.94
C ASP A 66 -16.43 -9.34 5.78
N GLU A 67 -16.63 -9.86 6.99
CA GLU A 67 -15.56 -10.18 7.95
C GLU A 67 -14.60 -11.26 7.43
N HIS A 68 -15.08 -12.21 6.62
CA HIS A 68 -14.26 -13.28 6.08
C HIS A 68 -13.24 -12.75 5.05
N ASP A 69 -13.67 -11.77 4.25
CA ASP A 69 -12.79 -11.09 3.30
C ASP A 69 -11.67 -10.30 3.99
N VAL A 70 -11.97 -9.71 5.15
CA VAL A 70 -10.98 -9.04 6.01
C VAL A 70 -9.97 -10.05 6.55
N GLU A 71 -10.45 -11.17 7.10
CA GLU A 71 -9.61 -12.25 7.62
C GLU A 71 -8.67 -12.78 6.54
N LEU A 72 -9.20 -13.14 5.38
CA LEU A 72 -8.42 -13.67 4.26
C LEU A 72 -7.37 -12.66 3.77
N PHE A 73 -7.71 -11.37 3.73
CA PHE A 73 -6.75 -10.34 3.36
C PHE A 73 -5.57 -10.27 4.36
N LEU A 74 -5.86 -10.33 5.66
CA LEU A 74 -4.85 -10.29 6.71
C LEU A 74 -4.04 -11.59 6.81
N GLU A 75 -4.62 -12.75 6.49
CA GLU A 75 -3.86 -14.00 6.39
C GLU A 75 -2.78 -13.91 5.31
N VAL A 76 -3.12 -13.31 4.16
CA VAL A 76 -2.20 -13.19 3.02
C VAL A 76 -1.19 -12.06 3.22
N ASN A 77 -1.63 -10.90 3.75
CA ASN A 77 -0.83 -9.68 3.75
C ASN A 77 -0.44 -9.19 5.14
N GLY A 78 -1.04 -9.70 6.21
CA GLY A 78 -0.86 -9.16 7.56
C GLY A 78 0.48 -9.47 8.20
N ARG A 79 1.23 -10.45 7.66
CA ARG A 79 2.57 -10.79 8.15
C ARG A 79 3.65 -10.05 7.33
N PRO A 80 4.61 -9.37 7.98
CA PRO A 80 5.74 -8.76 7.28
C PRO A 80 6.58 -9.83 6.55
N PRO A 81 6.92 -9.62 5.27
CA PRO A 81 7.88 -10.45 4.55
C PRO A 81 9.32 -10.21 5.04
N GLU A 82 10.26 -11.08 4.63
CA GLU A 82 11.69 -10.92 4.91
C GLU A 82 12.24 -9.60 4.34
N ASP A 83 11.81 -9.25 3.12
CA ASP A 83 12.09 -7.96 2.50
C ASP A 83 10.93 -6.98 2.74
N LEU A 84 11.08 -6.12 3.75
CA LEU A 84 10.07 -5.11 4.09
C LEU A 84 9.74 -4.16 2.93
N ALA A 85 10.67 -3.93 1.99
CA ALA A 85 10.40 -3.08 0.83
C ALA A 85 9.37 -3.71 -0.12
N ALA A 86 9.26 -5.04 -0.13
CA ALA A 86 8.27 -5.76 -0.92
C ALA A 86 6.86 -5.72 -0.30
N TRP A 87 6.73 -5.40 0.99
CA TRP A 87 5.45 -5.53 1.68
C TRP A 87 4.35 -4.60 1.14
N PRO A 88 4.58 -3.29 0.97
CA PRO A 88 3.59 -2.41 0.35
C PRO A 88 3.24 -2.84 -1.07
N VAL A 89 4.22 -3.39 -1.81
CA VAL A 89 4.04 -3.87 -3.18
C VAL A 89 3.04 -5.02 -3.21
N THR A 90 3.21 -6.01 -2.35
CA THR A 90 2.30 -7.17 -2.26
C THR A 90 0.88 -6.73 -1.89
N ILE A 91 0.73 -5.79 -0.95
CA ILE A 91 -0.57 -5.27 -0.55
C ILE A 91 -1.26 -4.55 -1.73
N LEU A 92 -0.54 -3.65 -2.42
CA LEU A 92 -1.08 -2.90 -3.56
C LEU A 92 -1.43 -3.82 -4.74
N ALA A 93 -0.58 -4.81 -5.04
CA ALA A 93 -0.87 -5.83 -6.04
C ALA A 93 -2.12 -6.65 -5.65
N GLY A 94 -2.26 -7.00 -4.38
CA GLY A 94 -3.42 -7.70 -3.82
C GLY A 94 -4.73 -6.97 -4.06
N LEU A 95 -4.77 -5.63 -3.92
CA LEU A 95 -5.95 -4.83 -4.22
C LEU A 95 -6.35 -4.90 -5.70
N VAL A 96 -5.37 -4.93 -6.62
CA VAL A 96 -5.66 -5.08 -8.05
C VAL A 96 -6.17 -6.49 -8.36
N LEU A 97 -5.58 -7.53 -7.76
CA LEU A 97 -6.02 -8.92 -7.93
C LEU A 97 -7.45 -9.15 -7.41
N ARG A 98 -7.81 -8.46 -6.31
CA ARG A 98 -9.17 -8.42 -5.77
C ARG A 98 -10.13 -7.54 -6.58
N ARG A 99 -9.66 -6.95 -7.69
CA ARG A 99 -10.42 -6.05 -8.57
C ARG A 99 -11.01 -4.84 -7.84
N THR A 100 -10.38 -4.39 -6.76
CA THR A 100 -10.74 -3.16 -6.06
C THR A 100 -10.76 -2.00 -7.07
N PRO A 101 -11.83 -1.19 -7.16
CA PRO A 101 -11.91 -0.08 -8.12
C PRO A 101 -10.71 0.87 -8.05
N ALA A 102 -10.29 1.43 -9.19
CA ALA A 102 -9.13 2.31 -9.25
C ALA A 102 -9.25 3.55 -8.34
N ALA A 103 -10.45 4.13 -8.25
CA ALA A 103 -10.75 5.26 -7.37
C ALA A 103 -10.56 4.89 -5.89
N ASP A 104 -11.00 3.70 -5.49
CA ASP A 104 -10.86 3.20 -4.12
C ASP A 104 -9.40 2.90 -3.80
N ARG A 105 -8.65 2.27 -4.71
CA ARG A 105 -7.21 2.03 -4.55
C ARG A 105 -6.46 3.35 -4.35
N HIS A 106 -6.80 4.38 -5.12
CA HIS A 106 -6.23 5.71 -4.97
C HIS A 106 -6.57 6.30 -3.59
N ALA A 107 -7.83 6.27 -3.18
CA ALA A 107 -8.26 6.78 -1.87
C ALA A 107 -7.60 6.04 -0.69
N ILE A 108 -7.44 4.71 -0.81
CA ILE A 108 -6.71 3.88 0.14
C ILE A 108 -5.25 4.36 0.25
N GLY A 109 -4.57 4.54 -0.89
CA GLY A 109 -3.20 5.04 -0.94
C GLY A 109 -3.05 6.42 -0.31
N GLU A 110 -3.94 7.36 -0.64
CA GLU A 110 -3.97 8.71 -0.04
C GLU A 110 -4.09 8.67 1.48
N ARG A 111 -5.03 7.88 1.99
CA ARG A 111 -5.28 7.77 3.43
C ARG A 111 -4.12 7.07 4.14
N ALA A 112 -3.54 6.04 3.52
CA ALA A 112 -2.36 5.36 4.05
C ALA A 112 -1.16 6.31 4.17
N VAL A 113 -0.91 7.16 3.16
CA VAL A 113 0.15 8.18 3.21
C VAL A 113 -0.05 9.13 4.39
N GLN A 114 -1.27 9.63 4.61
CA GLN A 114 -1.57 10.54 5.72
C GLN A 114 -1.29 9.90 7.09
N ILE A 115 -1.71 8.64 7.27
CA ILE A 115 -1.50 7.88 8.51
C ILE A 115 -0.01 7.60 8.73
N ALA A 116 0.68 7.09 7.72
CA ALA A 116 2.10 6.75 7.78
C ALA A 116 2.96 7.98 8.08
N ALA A 117 2.72 9.11 7.38
CA ALA A 117 3.46 10.35 7.62
C ALA A 117 3.26 10.90 9.03
N ARG A 118 2.02 10.85 9.56
CA ARG A 118 1.73 11.26 10.94
C ARG A 118 2.47 10.38 11.96
N ARG A 119 2.50 9.07 11.74
CA ARG A 119 3.20 8.11 12.61
C ARG A 119 4.70 8.34 12.61
N LEU A 120 5.32 8.48 11.45
CA LEU A 120 6.76 8.75 11.34
C LEU A 120 7.14 10.06 12.03
N ARG A 121 6.37 11.14 11.81
CA ARG A 121 6.62 12.42 12.49
C ARG A 121 6.55 12.30 14.01
N SER A 122 5.61 11.50 14.51
CA SER A 122 5.44 11.28 15.96
C SER A 122 6.60 10.47 16.54
N ALA A 123 7.17 9.53 15.77
CA ALA A 123 8.32 8.75 16.18
C ALA A 123 9.64 9.54 16.17
N SER A 124 9.79 10.52 15.27
CA SER A 124 10.99 11.40 15.22
C SER A 124 11.01 12.51 16.26
N GLY A 125 9.89 12.79 16.93
CA GLY A 125 9.78 13.79 17.99
C GLY A 125 9.87 13.22 19.42
N ALA A 126 10.07 11.90 19.55
CA ALA A 126 10.25 11.18 20.82
C ALA A 126 11.75 10.96 21.09
#